data_AF-A0AAQ0KJ28-F1
#
_entry.id   AF-A0AAQ0KJ28-F1
#
_cell.length_a   1.000
_cell.length_b   1.000
_cell.length_c   1.000
_cell.angle_alpha   90.00
_cell.angle_beta   90.00
_cell.angle_gamma   90.00
#
_symmetry.space_group_name_H-M   'P 1'
#
loop_
_entity.id
_entity.type
_entity.pdbx_description
1 polymer ?
#
loop_
_entity_poly.entity_id
_entity_poly.type
_entity_poly.pdbx_seq_one_letter_code
_entity_poly.pdbx_strand_id
1 'polypeptide(L)'
;MAEEADARHLDLRLEPGTPRRQFERSLRLRRLARLENMGLATEHAPGIWELSERLEPTLRELGARGDIIRTMHEALKADGLDRDPMSFQIHDGSPATPIAGRVVDKHLSDELGENLTVVVDGIDGRTHHIAGIAPERLEDARIGSIVEIGPAEVATRPSDRTIMAIAEDGIYRPSRHLEQAKFEGCVPGGDYEGYVDAHVRRLEALRRAGIVERIDADQWSIPDDLVSRAAVYDAARDRQASVRVLSPVGLEKQIGSDGATWLDRRLIHGETADLASVGFGQQVREAMDQRREHHIEQGDATRARNGRVFYRRNLLATLREREVARVGAEMAESKGLPFRAATDGETVSGKFTGTVQLSSGKFAVVEQSYEFTLVPWRPVIDRQLGREVMGVVQGGSVSWQLGRQRGLGL
;
A
#
# COMPACT_ATOMS: atom_id res chain seq x y z
N MET A 1 -17.82 -38.97 5.53
CA MET A 1 -18.66 -38.53 6.66
C MET A 1 -19.74 -37.57 6.18
N ALA A 2 -19.41 -36.40 5.59
CA ALA A 2 -20.44 -35.54 4.99
C ALA A 2 -21.19 -36.24 3.83
N GLU A 3 -20.45 -36.89 2.91
CA GLU A 3 -21.03 -37.69 1.81
C GLU A 3 -21.75 -38.97 2.25
N GLU A 4 -21.54 -39.41 3.50
CA GLU A 4 -22.15 -40.65 4.05
C GLU A 4 -23.32 -40.35 5.00
N ALA A 5 -23.58 -39.08 5.31
CA ALA A 5 -24.63 -38.68 6.21
C ALA A 5 -25.96 -38.60 5.45
N ASP A 6 -26.93 -39.44 5.81
CA ASP A 6 -28.27 -39.37 5.25
C ASP A 6 -29.01 -38.18 5.87
N ALA A 7 -29.42 -37.21 5.06
CA ALA A 7 -30.05 -35.97 5.53
C ALA A 7 -29.30 -35.29 6.70
N ARG A 8 -27.95 -35.30 6.68
CA ARG A 8 -27.03 -34.78 7.73
C ARG A 8 -26.94 -35.63 9.01
N HIS A 9 -27.60 -36.77 9.06
CA HIS A 9 -27.54 -37.68 10.19
C HIS A 9 -26.52 -38.77 9.93
N LEU A 10 -25.70 -39.04 10.94
CA LEU A 10 -24.69 -40.08 10.91
C LEU A 10 -24.95 -41.05 12.06
N ASP A 11 -25.31 -42.29 11.72
CA ASP A 11 -25.49 -43.37 12.69
C ASP A 11 -24.19 -44.19 12.79
N LEU A 12 -23.59 -44.14 13.98
CA LEU A 12 -22.40 -44.87 14.39
C LEU A 12 -22.69 -45.74 15.62
N ARG A 13 -23.92 -46.22 15.80
CA ARG A 13 -24.23 -47.20 16.86
C ARG A 13 -23.40 -48.48 16.70
N LEU A 14 -23.18 -49.17 17.81
CA LEU A 14 -22.21 -50.27 17.91
C LEU A 14 -22.75 -51.53 17.20
N GLU A 15 -22.22 -51.84 16.02
CA GLU A 15 -22.50 -53.12 15.36
C GLU A 15 -21.39 -54.16 15.65
N PRO A 16 -21.73 -55.44 15.89
CA PRO A 16 -20.74 -56.50 16.00
C PRO A 16 -19.99 -56.64 14.68
N GLY A 17 -18.71 -56.29 14.68
CA GLY A 17 -17.89 -56.20 13.47
C GLY A 17 -16.42 -56.48 13.73
N THR A 18 -15.66 -56.60 12.63
CA THR A 18 -14.21 -56.88 12.67
C THR A 18 -13.44 -55.78 13.42
N PRO A 19 -12.28 -56.09 14.04
CA PRO A 19 -11.46 -55.11 14.78
C PRO A 19 -11.14 -53.83 13.99
N ARG A 20 -10.97 -53.94 12.66
CA ARG A 20 -10.77 -52.78 11.76
C ARG A 20 -11.95 -51.81 11.76
N ARG A 21 -13.19 -52.32 11.74
CA ARG A 21 -14.41 -51.48 11.81
C ARG A 21 -14.53 -50.77 13.15
N GLN A 22 -14.13 -51.43 14.25
CA GLN A 22 -14.11 -50.82 15.58
C GLN A 22 -13.08 -49.69 15.68
N PHE A 23 -11.89 -49.89 15.11
CA PHE A 23 -10.86 -48.86 15.03
C PHE A 23 -11.32 -47.64 14.19
N GLU A 24 -11.88 -47.86 13.00
CA GLU A 24 -12.41 -46.81 12.13
C GLU A 24 -13.55 -46.02 12.82
N ARG A 25 -14.44 -46.72 13.55
CA ARG A 25 -15.48 -46.08 14.38
C ARG A 25 -14.89 -45.19 15.46
N SER A 26 -13.85 -45.65 16.17
CA SER A 26 -13.18 -44.85 17.21
C SER A 26 -12.56 -43.56 16.67
N LEU A 27 -12.07 -43.58 15.42
CA LEU A 27 -11.52 -42.39 14.76
C LEU A 27 -12.63 -41.42 14.35
N ARG A 28 -13.74 -41.94 13.83
CA ARG A 28 -14.92 -41.14 13.46
C ARG A 28 -15.55 -40.46 14.66
N LEU A 29 -15.73 -41.16 15.79
CA LEU A 29 -16.23 -40.58 17.04
C LEU A 29 -15.30 -39.48 17.59
N ARG A 30 -13.98 -39.67 17.55
CA ARG A 30 -13.03 -38.61 17.92
C ARG A 30 -13.14 -37.37 17.02
N ARG A 31 -13.35 -37.57 15.72
CA ARG A 31 -13.56 -36.48 14.78
C ARG A 31 -14.88 -35.76 15.03
N LEU A 32 -15.95 -36.49 15.34
CA LEU A 32 -17.26 -35.93 15.69
C LEU A 32 -17.21 -35.14 17.00
N ALA A 33 -16.55 -35.66 18.04
CA ALA A 33 -16.33 -34.91 19.28
C ALA A 33 -15.56 -33.59 19.02
N ARG A 34 -14.62 -33.58 18.08
CA ARG A 34 -13.94 -32.34 17.67
C ARG A 34 -14.88 -31.38 16.94
N LEU A 35 -15.73 -31.88 16.05
CA LEU A 35 -16.74 -31.07 15.35
C LEU A 35 -17.80 -30.54 16.32
N GLU A 36 -18.16 -31.31 17.34
CA GLU A 36 -19.07 -30.92 18.41
C GLU A 36 -18.52 -29.76 19.25
N ASN A 37 -17.25 -29.84 19.65
CA ASN A 37 -16.57 -28.72 20.31
C ASN A 37 -16.54 -27.43 19.47
N MET A 38 -16.71 -27.56 18.15
CA MET A 38 -16.79 -26.43 17.20
C MET A 38 -18.24 -26.03 16.88
N GLY A 39 -19.25 -26.69 17.47
CA GLY A 39 -20.66 -26.48 17.17
C GLY A 39 -21.08 -26.93 15.76
N LEU A 40 -20.29 -27.78 15.11
CA LEU A 40 -20.51 -28.28 13.74
C LEU A 40 -21.13 -29.69 13.71
N ALA A 41 -21.23 -30.35 14.86
CA ALA A 41 -21.93 -31.61 15.04
C ALA A 41 -22.64 -31.62 16.41
N THR A 42 -23.69 -32.40 16.54
CA THR A 42 -24.41 -32.56 17.81
C THR A 42 -24.81 -34.02 17.98
N GLU A 43 -24.54 -34.59 19.15
CA GLU A 43 -25.02 -35.94 19.49
C GLU A 43 -26.47 -35.86 20.00
N HIS A 44 -27.42 -36.36 19.21
CA HIS A 44 -28.84 -36.42 19.62
C HIS A 44 -29.13 -37.63 20.50
N ALA A 45 -28.41 -38.72 20.24
CA ALA A 45 -28.48 -39.96 21.01
C ALA A 45 -27.13 -40.70 20.91
N PRO A 46 -26.80 -41.62 21.83
CA PRO A 46 -25.51 -42.32 21.79
C PRO A 46 -25.22 -42.96 20.43
N GLY A 47 -24.22 -42.43 19.73
CA GLY A 47 -23.82 -42.87 18.40
C GLY A 47 -24.65 -42.30 17.24
N ILE A 48 -25.64 -41.45 17.46
CA ILE A 48 -26.42 -40.76 16.42
C ILE A 48 -26.08 -39.27 16.46
N TRP A 49 -25.48 -38.80 15.36
CA TRP A 49 -24.96 -37.45 15.24
C TRP A 49 -25.69 -36.69 14.15
N GLU A 50 -26.06 -35.45 14.40
CA GLU A 50 -26.46 -34.50 13.36
C GLU A 50 -25.29 -33.57 13.02
N LEU A 51 -25.04 -33.39 11.74
CA LEU A 51 -24.03 -32.47 11.22
C LEU A 51 -24.67 -31.11 10.86
N SER A 52 -24.00 -30.02 11.21
CA SER A 52 -24.45 -28.67 10.87
C SER A 52 -24.47 -28.43 9.35
N GLU A 53 -25.43 -27.62 8.85
CA GLU A 53 -25.44 -27.15 7.45
C GLU A 53 -24.19 -26.35 7.08
N ARG A 54 -23.56 -25.72 8.08
CA ARG A 54 -22.35 -24.93 7.89
C ARG A 54 -21.07 -25.76 7.97
N LEU A 55 -21.16 -27.08 8.14
CA LEU A 55 -20.00 -27.97 8.29
C LEU A 55 -18.99 -27.79 7.15
N GLU A 56 -19.42 -28.00 5.91
CA GLU A 56 -18.51 -27.91 4.75
C GLU A 56 -17.93 -26.51 4.54
N PRO A 57 -18.74 -25.43 4.50
CA PRO A 57 -18.20 -24.08 4.40
C PRO A 57 -17.17 -23.76 5.50
N THR A 58 -17.47 -24.11 6.75
CA THR A 58 -16.61 -23.79 7.90
C THR A 58 -15.31 -24.58 7.86
N LEU A 59 -15.35 -25.88 7.53
CA LEU A 59 -14.14 -26.69 7.41
C LEU A 59 -13.28 -26.27 6.21
N ARG A 60 -13.90 -25.85 5.11
CA ARG A 60 -13.18 -25.31 3.95
C ARG A 60 -12.47 -24.00 4.31
N GLU A 61 -13.15 -23.09 4.99
CA GLU A 61 -12.57 -21.83 5.48
C GLU A 61 -11.41 -22.06 6.45
N LEU A 62 -11.57 -22.99 7.41
CA LEU A 62 -10.51 -23.34 8.36
C LEU A 62 -9.31 -24.00 7.65
N GLY A 63 -9.55 -24.83 6.63
CA GLY A 63 -8.51 -25.41 5.80
C GLY A 63 -7.72 -24.33 5.06
N ALA A 64 -8.42 -23.45 4.33
CA ALA A 64 -7.81 -22.34 3.62
C ALA A 64 -7.01 -21.42 4.55
N ARG A 65 -7.56 -21.09 5.73
CA ARG A 65 -6.84 -20.31 6.75
C ARG A 65 -5.58 -21.04 7.23
N GLY A 66 -5.66 -22.35 7.45
CA GLY A 66 -4.52 -23.17 7.87
C GLY A 66 -3.42 -23.22 6.80
N ASP A 67 -3.78 -23.25 5.53
CA ASP A 67 -2.83 -23.21 4.42
C ASP A 67 -2.14 -21.83 4.31
N ILE A 68 -2.89 -20.73 4.45
CA ILE A 68 -2.33 -19.37 4.53
C ILE A 68 -1.31 -19.26 5.68
N ILE A 69 -1.67 -19.72 6.88
CA ILE A 69 -0.78 -19.69 8.05
C ILE A 69 0.52 -20.46 7.77
N ARG A 70 0.43 -21.58 7.06
CA ARG A 70 1.60 -22.38 6.66
C ARG A 70 2.50 -21.61 5.69
N THR A 71 1.92 -21.00 4.66
CA THR A 71 2.65 -20.16 3.70
C THR A 71 3.34 -19.00 4.39
N MET A 72 2.66 -18.30 5.31
CA MET A 72 3.25 -17.21 6.11
C MET A 72 4.45 -17.71 6.93
N HIS A 73 4.32 -18.88 7.58
CA HIS A 73 5.39 -19.44 8.38
C HIS A 73 6.60 -19.85 7.52
N GLU A 74 6.36 -20.44 6.34
CA GLU A 74 7.42 -20.80 5.38
C GLU A 74 8.16 -19.55 4.86
N ALA A 75 7.41 -18.50 4.50
CA ALA A 75 7.96 -17.22 4.07
C ALA A 75 8.85 -16.56 5.13
N LEU A 76 8.37 -16.47 6.37
CA LEU A 76 9.14 -15.92 7.49
C LEU A 76 10.43 -16.73 7.73
N LYS A 77 10.32 -18.06 7.70
CA LYS A 77 11.46 -18.94 7.93
C LYS A 77 12.54 -18.82 6.84
N ALA A 78 12.16 -18.54 5.59
CA ALA A 78 13.11 -18.29 4.51
C ALA A 78 14.04 -17.10 4.80
N ASP A 79 13.53 -16.09 5.50
CA ASP A 79 14.28 -14.90 5.96
C ASP A 79 14.86 -15.07 7.39
N GLY A 80 14.80 -16.27 7.96
CA GLY A 80 15.30 -16.56 9.31
C GLY A 80 14.47 -15.91 10.43
N LEU A 81 13.24 -15.49 10.13
CA LEU A 81 12.32 -14.89 11.09
C LEU A 81 11.45 -15.98 11.72
N ASP A 82 11.41 -15.99 13.06
CA ASP A 82 10.46 -16.80 13.82
C ASP A 82 9.43 -15.88 14.48
N ARG A 83 8.15 -16.17 14.27
CA ARG A 83 7.01 -15.40 14.75
C ARG A 83 5.96 -16.35 15.28
N ASP A 84 5.35 -15.98 16.40
CA ASP A 84 4.24 -16.72 16.98
C ASP A 84 3.06 -16.74 15.99
N PRO A 85 2.54 -17.90 15.58
CA PRO A 85 1.35 -17.99 14.72
C PRO A 85 0.11 -17.25 15.28
N MET A 86 0.03 -17.03 16.59
CA MET A 86 -1.03 -16.22 17.20
C MET A 86 -0.94 -14.73 16.84
N SER A 87 0.21 -14.26 16.36
CA SER A 87 0.42 -12.89 15.87
C SER A 87 -0.05 -12.70 14.42
N PHE A 88 -0.48 -13.77 13.73
CA PHE A 88 -0.84 -13.71 12.32
C PHE A 88 -2.24 -13.12 12.13
N GLN A 89 -2.33 -12.14 11.23
CA GLN A 89 -3.57 -11.49 10.84
C GLN A 89 -3.77 -11.67 9.33
N ILE A 90 -4.91 -12.24 8.95
CA ILE A 90 -5.25 -12.50 7.55
C ILE A 90 -6.31 -11.49 7.13
N HIS A 91 -6.07 -10.83 6.00
CA HIS A 91 -6.96 -9.85 5.37
C HIS A 91 -7.31 -10.31 3.97
N ASP A 92 -8.60 -10.49 3.70
CA ASP A 92 -9.15 -10.87 2.39
C ASP A 92 -9.36 -9.66 1.45
N GLY A 93 -8.69 -8.53 1.74
CA GLY A 93 -8.79 -7.27 1.02
C GLY A 93 -8.10 -6.13 1.77
N SER A 94 -8.50 -4.88 1.50
CA SER A 94 -7.90 -3.71 2.14
C SER A 94 -8.02 -3.73 3.68
N PRO A 95 -6.93 -3.54 4.43
CA PRO A 95 -6.97 -3.50 5.88
C PRO A 95 -7.74 -2.28 6.39
N ALA A 96 -8.44 -2.41 7.53
CA ALA A 96 -9.22 -1.31 8.11
C ALA A 96 -8.37 -0.18 8.72
N THR A 97 -7.13 -0.49 9.10
CA THR A 97 -6.16 0.45 9.65
C THR A 97 -4.86 0.36 8.85
N PRO A 98 -4.11 1.46 8.67
CA PRO A 98 -2.79 1.41 8.05
C PRO A 98 -1.84 0.47 8.79
N ILE A 99 -1.18 -0.39 8.03
CA ILE A 99 -0.18 -1.35 8.50
C ILE A 99 1.16 -0.94 7.91
N ALA A 100 2.08 -0.49 8.75
CA ALA A 100 3.46 -0.24 8.37
C ALA A 100 4.34 -1.43 8.74
N GLY A 101 5.21 -1.87 7.84
CA GLY A 101 6.06 -3.03 8.10
C GLY A 101 6.97 -3.40 6.95
N ARG A 102 7.77 -4.44 7.16
CA ARG A 102 8.67 -5.01 6.15
C ARG A 102 7.93 -6.05 5.31
N VAL A 103 8.04 -5.96 4.00
CA VAL A 103 7.59 -7.01 3.08
C VAL A 103 8.48 -8.24 3.25
N VAL A 104 7.89 -9.36 3.66
CA VAL A 104 8.55 -10.66 3.82
C VAL A 104 8.35 -11.51 2.56
N ASP A 105 7.14 -11.47 2.00
CA ASP A 105 6.81 -12.25 0.82
C ASP A 105 5.80 -11.51 -0.06
N LYS A 106 5.84 -11.83 -1.36
CA LYS A 106 5.00 -11.25 -2.40
C LYS A 106 4.82 -12.30 -3.50
N HIS A 107 3.60 -12.80 -3.65
CA HIS A 107 3.27 -13.84 -4.63
C HIS A 107 1.90 -13.60 -5.26
N LEU A 108 1.60 -14.26 -6.38
CA LEU A 108 0.29 -14.18 -7.03
C LEU A 108 -0.76 -14.93 -6.19
N SER A 109 -1.97 -14.38 -6.12
CA SER A 109 -3.06 -14.89 -5.26
C SER A 109 -3.91 -15.97 -5.92
N ASP A 110 -3.99 -16.02 -7.25
CA ASP A 110 -4.90 -16.92 -7.98
C ASP A 110 -4.28 -17.53 -9.26
N GLU A 111 -4.94 -18.56 -9.80
CA GLU A 111 -4.55 -19.25 -11.04
C GLU A 111 -4.70 -18.37 -12.29
N LEU A 112 -5.40 -17.23 -12.18
CA LEU A 112 -5.58 -16.23 -13.24
C LEU A 112 -4.47 -15.15 -13.21
N GLY A 113 -3.72 -15.04 -12.11
CA GLY A 113 -2.61 -14.12 -11.92
C GLY A 113 -2.99 -12.65 -11.83
N GLU A 114 -4.24 -12.32 -11.52
CA GLU A 114 -4.74 -10.93 -11.61
C GLU A 114 -4.36 -10.08 -10.40
N ASN A 115 -4.20 -10.69 -9.23
CA ASN A 115 -3.87 -9.99 -7.99
C ASN A 115 -2.67 -10.61 -7.26
N LEU A 116 -2.01 -9.79 -6.46
CA LEU A 116 -0.93 -10.19 -5.57
C LEU A 116 -1.40 -10.30 -4.12
N THR A 117 -0.79 -11.27 -3.44
CA THR A 117 -0.78 -11.41 -1.99
C THR A 117 0.57 -10.93 -1.48
N VAL A 118 0.54 -10.19 -0.37
CA VAL A 118 1.75 -9.74 0.32
C VAL A 118 1.70 -10.16 1.78
N VAL A 119 2.84 -10.63 2.29
CA VAL A 119 3.08 -10.87 3.71
C VAL A 119 3.94 -9.74 4.26
N VAL A 120 3.46 -9.05 5.29
CA VAL A 120 4.13 -7.92 5.94
C VAL A 120 4.38 -8.22 7.42
N ASP A 121 5.64 -8.16 7.85
CA ASP A 121 6.04 -8.19 9.27
C ASP A 121 5.89 -6.76 9.81
N GLY A 122 4.81 -6.54 10.55
CA GLY A 122 4.32 -5.23 10.99
C GLY A 122 5.10 -4.67 12.17
N ILE A 123 5.22 -3.33 12.21
CA ILE A 123 5.79 -2.64 13.36
C ILE A 123 4.93 -2.77 14.62
N ASP A 124 3.66 -3.16 14.47
CA ASP A 124 2.71 -3.47 15.53
C ASP A 124 2.95 -4.86 16.17
N GLY A 125 3.98 -5.58 15.72
CA GLY A 125 4.36 -6.89 16.23
C GLY A 125 3.56 -8.05 15.66
N ARG A 126 2.68 -7.79 14.67
CA ARG A 126 1.89 -8.80 13.99
C ARG A 126 2.46 -9.09 12.60
N THR A 127 2.17 -10.28 12.07
CA THR A 127 2.44 -10.59 10.66
C THR A 127 1.12 -10.56 9.90
N HIS A 128 1.05 -9.74 8.85
CA HIS A 128 -0.16 -9.54 8.07
C HIS A 128 -0.06 -10.23 6.73
N HIS A 129 -1.03 -11.07 6.41
CA HIS A 129 -1.26 -11.57 5.06
C HIS A 129 -2.38 -10.74 4.44
N ILE A 130 -2.09 -10.08 3.31
CA ILE A 130 -3.02 -9.18 2.64
C ILE A 130 -3.16 -9.63 1.20
N ALA A 131 -4.35 -10.12 0.83
CA ALA A 131 -4.68 -10.57 -0.51
C ALA A 131 -5.35 -9.48 -1.35
N GLY A 132 -5.36 -9.67 -2.67
CA GLY A 132 -6.19 -8.85 -3.57
C GLY A 132 -5.58 -7.49 -3.91
N ILE A 133 -4.25 -7.36 -3.87
CA ILE A 133 -3.57 -6.11 -4.23
C ILE A 133 -3.20 -6.14 -5.71
N ALA A 134 -3.60 -5.11 -6.44
CA ALA A 134 -3.27 -4.95 -7.86
C ALA A 134 -1.73 -4.88 -8.07
N PRO A 135 -1.18 -5.59 -9.07
CA PRO A 135 0.26 -5.63 -9.33
C PRO A 135 0.94 -4.26 -9.44
N GLU A 136 0.26 -3.30 -10.07
CA GLU A 136 0.74 -1.94 -10.33
C GLU A 136 1.04 -1.17 -9.03
N ARG A 137 0.29 -1.46 -7.96
CA ARG A 137 0.46 -0.80 -6.64
C ARG A 137 1.68 -1.32 -5.87
N LEU A 138 2.22 -2.47 -6.26
CA LEU A 138 3.34 -3.12 -5.60
C LEU A 138 4.60 -3.15 -6.46
N GLU A 139 4.62 -2.54 -7.65
CA GLU A 139 5.76 -2.58 -8.58
C GLU A 139 7.08 -2.15 -7.90
N ASP A 140 7.03 -1.06 -7.13
CA ASP A 140 8.20 -0.52 -6.43
C ASP A 140 8.49 -1.23 -5.09
N ALA A 141 7.58 -2.08 -4.60
CA ALA A 141 7.74 -2.83 -3.35
C ALA A 141 8.44 -4.17 -3.60
N ARG A 142 9.63 -4.33 -3.01
CA ARG A 142 10.43 -5.56 -3.07
C ARG A 142 10.40 -6.27 -1.71
N ILE A 143 10.78 -7.55 -1.69
CA ILE A 143 11.06 -8.25 -0.44
C ILE A 143 12.14 -7.48 0.33
N GLY A 144 11.91 -7.27 1.62
CA GLY A 144 12.73 -6.45 2.51
C GLY A 144 12.39 -4.96 2.51
N SER A 145 11.62 -4.44 1.54
CA SER A 145 11.17 -3.04 1.55
C SER A 145 10.25 -2.77 2.74
N ILE A 146 10.29 -1.55 3.26
CA ILE A 146 9.37 -1.05 4.27
C ILE A 146 8.22 -0.35 3.55
N VAL A 147 7.00 -0.84 3.79
CA VAL A 147 5.78 -0.35 3.16
C VAL A 147 4.75 0.05 4.20
N GLU A 148 3.78 0.83 3.78
CA GLU A 148 2.53 1.08 4.48
C GLU A 148 1.40 0.62 3.58
N ILE A 149 0.57 -0.30 4.08
CA ILE A 149 -0.62 -0.79 3.39
C ILE A 149 -1.83 -0.41 4.23
N GLY A 150 -2.73 0.38 3.67
CA GLY A 150 -3.88 0.92 4.39
C GLY A 150 -5.21 0.62 3.75
N PRO A 151 -6.28 1.22 4.30
CA PRO A 151 -7.60 1.20 3.68
C PRO A 151 -7.53 1.62 2.21
N ALA A 152 -8.54 1.24 1.45
CA ALA A 152 -8.66 1.70 0.08
C ALA A 152 -8.53 3.22 0.02
N GLU A 153 -7.72 3.70 -0.93
CA GLU A 153 -7.41 5.12 -1.03
C GLU A 153 -8.70 5.89 -1.30
N VAL A 154 -9.06 6.76 -0.36
CA VAL A 154 -10.23 7.63 -0.42
C VAL A 154 -9.88 8.76 -1.41
N ALA A 155 -9.74 8.42 -2.68
CA ALA A 155 -9.38 9.38 -3.71
C ALA A 155 -10.57 10.29 -3.99
N THR A 156 -10.45 11.56 -3.61
CA THR A 156 -11.45 12.58 -3.97
C THR A 156 -11.40 12.82 -5.48
N ARG A 157 -12.47 12.46 -6.19
CA ARG A 157 -12.50 12.62 -7.64
C ARG A 157 -12.52 14.10 -8.00
N PRO A 158 -11.80 14.52 -9.05
CA PRO A 158 -11.91 15.89 -9.57
C PRO A 158 -13.36 16.29 -9.88
N SER A 159 -14.16 15.35 -10.40
CA SER A 159 -15.59 15.57 -10.69
C SER A 159 -16.40 15.96 -9.45
N ASP A 160 -16.09 15.39 -8.28
CA ASP A 160 -16.85 15.65 -7.05
C ASP A 160 -16.54 17.06 -6.54
N ARG A 161 -15.28 17.52 -6.70
CA ARG A 161 -14.88 18.90 -6.41
C ARG A 161 -15.51 19.90 -7.39
N THR A 162 -15.54 19.57 -8.68
CA THR A 162 -16.18 20.43 -9.69
C THR A 162 -17.69 20.55 -9.45
N ILE A 163 -18.38 19.44 -9.12
CA ILE A 163 -19.81 19.46 -8.77
C ILE A 163 -20.06 20.40 -7.58
N MET A 164 -19.26 20.27 -6.51
CA MET A 164 -19.36 21.16 -5.34
C MET A 164 -19.08 22.63 -5.67
N ALA A 165 -18.10 22.90 -6.53
CA ALA A 165 -17.72 24.27 -6.90
C ALA A 165 -18.79 24.97 -7.75
N ILE A 166 -19.56 24.21 -8.53
CA ILE A 166 -20.60 24.74 -9.43
C ILE A 166 -21.96 24.81 -8.76
N ALA A 167 -22.20 23.98 -7.75
CA ALA A 167 -23.47 23.97 -7.03
C ALA A 167 -23.67 25.29 -6.28
N GLU A 168 -24.90 25.78 -6.32
CA GLU A 168 -25.34 26.96 -5.57
C GLU A 168 -26.42 26.54 -4.58
N ASP A 169 -26.26 26.93 -3.32
CA ASP A 169 -27.20 26.60 -2.24
C ASP A 169 -27.53 25.10 -2.15
N GLY A 170 -26.52 24.24 -2.39
CA GLY A 170 -26.67 22.78 -2.38
C GLY A 170 -27.34 22.21 -3.63
N ILE A 171 -27.60 23.02 -4.66
CA ILE A 171 -28.23 22.60 -5.91
C ILE A 171 -27.23 22.65 -7.07
N TYR A 172 -26.96 21.50 -7.65
CA TYR A 172 -26.17 21.38 -8.88
C TYR A 172 -27.09 21.34 -10.11
N ARG A 173 -26.77 22.17 -11.11
CA ARG A 173 -27.49 22.26 -12.39
C ARG A 173 -26.60 21.89 -13.58
N PRO A 174 -26.87 20.78 -14.30
CA PRO A 174 -26.14 20.40 -15.51
C PRO A 174 -26.13 21.49 -16.59
N SER A 175 -27.25 22.18 -16.81
CA SER A 175 -27.36 23.31 -17.75
C SER A 175 -26.34 24.41 -17.47
N ARG A 176 -26.25 24.84 -16.20
CA ARG A 176 -25.30 25.84 -15.73
C ARG A 176 -23.85 25.38 -15.87
N HIS A 177 -23.56 24.11 -15.54
CA HIS A 177 -22.23 23.55 -15.74
C HIS A 177 -21.84 23.58 -17.22
N LEU A 178 -22.77 23.26 -18.13
CA LEU A 178 -22.52 23.33 -19.57
C LEU A 178 -22.19 24.75 -20.04
N GLU A 179 -22.94 25.74 -19.57
CA GLU A 179 -22.68 27.16 -19.86
C GLU A 179 -21.31 27.61 -19.35
N GLN A 180 -20.98 27.28 -18.09
CA GLN A 180 -19.69 27.62 -17.48
C GLN A 180 -18.53 26.96 -18.22
N ALA A 181 -18.63 25.66 -18.54
CA ALA A 181 -17.57 24.92 -19.23
C ALA A 181 -17.32 25.47 -20.63
N LYS A 182 -18.38 25.87 -21.36
CA LYS A 182 -18.29 26.54 -22.66
C LYS A 182 -17.61 27.91 -22.54
N PHE A 183 -17.93 28.67 -21.50
CA PHE A 183 -17.33 29.98 -21.26
C PHE A 183 -15.83 29.90 -20.93
N GLU A 184 -15.43 28.96 -20.08
CA GLU A 184 -14.04 28.79 -19.65
C GLU A 184 -13.15 28.10 -20.70
N GLY A 185 -13.73 27.42 -21.69
CA GLY A 185 -12.97 26.65 -22.68
C GLY A 185 -12.15 25.51 -22.06
N CYS A 186 -12.62 24.97 -20.93
CA CYS A 186 -11.86 24.04 -20.09
C CYS A 186 -11.91 22.57 -20.55
N VAL A 187 -12.56 22.26 -21.68
CA VAL A 187 -12.71 20.91 -22.23
C VAL A 187 -11.85 20.69 -23.47
N PRO A 188 -10.75 19.91 -23.39
CA PRO A 188 -9.93 19.57 -24.55
C PRO A 188 -10.74 18.76 -25.59
N GLY A 189 -10.80 19.24 -26.83
CA GLY A 189 -11.53 18.58 -27.92
C GLY A 189 -12.97 19.07 -28.14
N GLY A 190 -13.49 19.94 -27.25
CA GLY A 190 -14.77 20.64 -27.46
C GLY A 190 -16.04 19.83 -27.20
N ASP A 191 -15.94 18.61 -26.68
CA ASP A 191 -17.11 17.80 -26.28
C ASP A 191 -17.63 18.21 -24.89
N TYR A 192 -18.24 19.40 -24.81
CA TYR A 192 -18.77 19.95 -23.57
C TYR A 192 -19.97 19.15 -23.04
N GLU A 193 -20.79 18.59 -23.93
CA GLU A 193 -21.95 17.77 -23.53
C GLU A 193 -21.49 16.45 -22.93
N GLY A 194 -20.54 15.74 -23.55
CA GLY A 194 -19.93 14.54 -22.99
C GLY A 194 -19.22 14.78 -21.65
N TYR A 195 -18.61 15.95 -21.49
CA TYR A 195 -17.99 16.37 -20.22
C TYR A 195 -19.02 16.53 -19.09
N VAL A 196 -20.14 17.22 -19.34
CA VAL A 196 -21.21 17.38 -18.34
C VAL A 196 -21.95 16.05 -18.09
N ASP A 197 -22.17 15.24 -19.12
CA ASP A 197 -22.76 13.91 -19.00
C ASP A 197 -21.96 12.99 -18.07
N ALA A 198 -20.63 13.09 -18.06
CA ALA A 198 -19.81 12.34 -17.12
C ALA A 198 -20.12 12.71 -15.66
N HIS A 199 -20.38 13.99 -15.37
CA HIS A 199 -20.78 14.48 -14.05
C HIS A 199 -22.21 14.06 -13.69
N VAL A 200 -23.13 14.05 -14.66
CA VAL A 200 -24.50 13.53 -14.45
C VAL A 200 -24.48 12.02 -14.17
N ARG A 201 -23.69 11.23 -14.90
CA ARG A 201 -23.50 9.79 -14.63
C ARG A 201 -22.93 9.55 -13.24
N ARG A 202 -22.01 10.41 -12.79
CA ARG A 202 -21.48 10.38 -11.43
C ARG A 202 -22.57 10.66 -10.39
N LEU A 203 -23.40 11.69 -10.59
CA LEU A 203 -24.52 11.99 -9.71
C LEU A 203 -25.58 10.87 -9.67
N GLU A 204 -25.90 10.24 -10.79
CA GLU A 204 -26.77 9.05 -10.81
C GLU A 204 -26.17 7.88 -10.01
N ALA A 205 -24.85 7.67 -10.05
CA ALA A 205 -24.20 6.64 -9.25
C ALA A 205 -24.33 6.94 -7.74
N LEU A 206 -24.10 8.20 -7.33
CA LEU A 206 -24.26 8.64 -5.95
C LEU A 206 -25.72 8.63 -5.48
N ARG A 207 -26.67 8.86 -6.38
CA ARG A 207 -28.12 8.78 -6.10
C ARG A 207 -28.56 7.37 -5.79
N ARG A 208 -28.06 6.38 -6.56
CA ARG A 208 -28.31 4.96 -6.27
C ARG A 208 -27.76 4.54 -4.91
N ALA A 209 -26.76 5.25 -4.40
CA ALA A 209 -26.18 5.04 -3.08
C ALA A 209 -26.89 5.86 -1.97
N GLY A 210 -27.87 6.69 -2.30
CA GLY A 210 -28.58 7.55 -1.36
C GLY A 210 -27.77 8.74 -0.84
N ILE A 211 -26.70 9.16 -1.55
CA ILE A 211 -25.84 10.28 -1.13
C ILE A 211 -26.37 11.62 -1.68
N VAL A 212 -26.94 11.60 -2.89
CA VAL A 212 -27.53 12.77 -3.55
C VAL A 212 -28.96 12.46 -3.98
N GLU A 213 -29.77 13.50 -4.14
CA GLU A 213 -31.14 13.36 -4.62
C GLU A 213 -31.33 14.07 -5.95
N ARG A 214 -32.12 13.47 -6.83
CA ARG A 214 -32.50 14.08 -8.10
C ARG A 214 -33.87 14.72 -7.94
N ILE A 215 -33.92 16.05 -8.06
CA ILE A 215 -35.17 16.81 -7.99
C ILE A 215 -35.89 16.69 -9.33
N ASP A 216 -35.20 17.00 -10.43
CA ASP A 216 -35.72 16.89 -11.80
C ASP A 216 -34.59 16.54 -12.82
N ALA A 217 -34.77 16.83 -14.11
CA ALA A 217 -33.77 16.56 -15.13
C ALA A 217 -32.53 17.49 -15.05
N ASP A 218 -32.68 18.69 -14.50
CA ASP A 218 -31.68 19.74 -14.46
C ASP A 218 -31.33 20.19 -13.02
N GLN A 219 -31.90 19.56 -12.00
CA GLN A 219 -31.66 19.91 -10.59
C GLN A 219 -31.32 18.69 -9.74
N TRP A 220 -30.17 18.78 -9.09
CA TRP A 220 -29.63 17.78 -8.17
C TRP A 220 -29.39 18.40 -6.81
N SER A 221 -29.98 17.82 -5.77
CA SER A 221 -29.69 18.17 -4.38
C SER A 221 -28.44 17.42 -3.93
N ILE A 222 -27.42 18.16 -3.54
CA ILE A 222 -26.14 17.63 -3.06
C ILE A 222 -25.88 18.11 -1.62
N PRO A 223 -25.35 17.25 -0.74
CA PRO A 223 -25.00 17.66 0.62
C PRO A 223 -23.66 18.42 0.65
N ASP A 224 -23.45 19.28 1.65
CA ASP A 224 -22.22 20.08 1.82
C ASP A 224 -20.96 19.22 2.01
N ASP A 225 -21.11 17.99 2.49
CA ASP A 225 -20.06 16.99 2.69
C ASP A 225 -19.96 15.97 1.53
N LEU A 226 -20.50 16.31 0.33
CA LEU A 226 -20.52 15.43 -0.85
C LEU A 226 -19.17 14.79 -1.12
N VAL A 227 -18.08 15.58 -1.14
CA VAL A 227 -16.73 15.07 -1.47
C VAL A 227 -16.30 13.97 -0.50
N SER A 228 -16.56 14.16 0.80
CA SER A 228 -16.23 13.17 1.82
C SER A 228 -17.09 11.92 1.70
N ARG A 229 -18.41 12.06 1.52
CA ARG A 229 -19.33 10.92 1.36
C ARG A 229 -19.09 10.12 0.09
N ALA A 230 -18.85 10.83 -1.01
CA ALA A 230 -18.57 10.24 -2.31
C ALA A 230 -17.25 9.46 -2.30
N ALA A 231 -16.24 9.97 -1.60
CA ALA A 231 -14.97 9.29 -1.45
C ALA A 231 -15.08 8.05 -0.54
N VAL A 232 -15.90 8.09 0.52
CA VAL A 232 -16.23 6.89 1.33
C VAL A 232 -16.98 5.85 0.50
N TYR A 233 -17.96 6.27 -0.30
CA TYR A 233 -18.69 5.39 -1.22
C TYR A 233 -17.77 4.74 -2.25
N ASP A 234 -16.85 5.50 -2.80
CA ASP A 234 -15.86 4.98 -3.74
C ASP A 234 -14.89 4.03 -3.06
N ALA A 235 -14.41 4.32 -1.85
CA ALA A 235 -13.54 3.43 -1.09
C ALA A 235 -14.23 2.12 -0.67
N ALA A 236 -15.55 2.13 -0.49
CA ALA A 236 -16.31 0.89 -0.27
C ALA A 236 -16.41 0.02 -1.55
N ARG A 237 -16.23 0.63 -2.73
CA ARG A 237 -16.36 -0.01 -4.03
C ARG A 237 -15.02 -0.37 -4.65
N ASP A 238 -14.01 0.48 -4.49
CA ASP A 238 -12.62 0.18 -4.76
C ASP A 238 -12.07 -0.59 -3.55
N ARG A 239 -12.03 -1.92 -3.65
CA ARG A 239 -11.52 -2.77 -2.56
C ARG A 239 -9.99 -2.80 -2.49
N GLN A 240 -9.32 -2.08 -3.38
CA GLN A 240 -7.87 -2.13 -3.51
C GLN A 240 -7.22 -1.35 -2.37
N ALA A 241 -6.39 -2.01 -1.59
CA ALA A 241 -5.63 -1.41 -0.51
C ALA A 241 -4.74 -0.26 -1.02
N SER A 242 -4.65 0.84 -0.27
CA SER A 242 -3.60 1.83 -0.54
C SER A 242 -2.24 1.20 -0.21
N VAL A 243 -1.24 1.43 -1.06
CA VAL A 243 0.12 0.92 -0.87
C VAL A 243 1.10 2.05 -1.06
N ARG A 244 1.96 2.26 -0.06
CA ARG A 244 3.01 3.27 -0.10
C ARG A 244 4.34 2.67 0.31
N VAL A 245 5.34 2.76 -0.56
CA VAL A 245 6.71 2.34 -0.22
C VAL A 245 7.36 3.43 0.63
N LEU A 246 7.56 3.16 1.91
CA LEU A 246 8.21 4.08 2.85
C LEU A 246 9.73 4.07 2.69
N SER A 247 10.30 2.88 2.45
CA SER A 247 11.70 2.70 2.11
C SER A 247 11.86 1.46 1.23
N PRO A 248 12.44 1.58 0.02
CA PRO A 248 12.78 0.41 -0.78
C PRO A 248 13.97 -0.36 -0.20
N VAL A 249 14.78 0.29 0.65
CA VAL A 249 15.94 -0.29 1.31
C VAL A 249 15.53 -0.97 2.62
N GLY A 250 15.95 -2.22 2.81
CA GLY A 250 15.66 -2.97 4.03
C GLY A 250 16.30 -2.39 5.28
N LEU A 251 15.73 -2.71 6.44
CA LEU A 251 16.05 -2.11 7.74
C LEU A 251 17.56 -2.10 8.06
N GLU A 252 18.22 -3.24 7.91
CA GLU A 252 19.64 -3.40 8.27
C GLU A 252 20.55 -2.44 7.48
N LYS A 253 20.31 -2.32 6.18
CA LYS A 253 21.08 -1.43 5.29
C LYS A 253 20.88 0.05 5.62
N GLN A 254 19.79 0.40 6.30
CA GLN A 254 19.54 1.79 6.71
C GLN A 254 20.40 2.22 7.89
N ILE A 255 20.81 1.29 8.78
CA ILE A 255 21.53 1.61 10.02
C ILE A 255 22.84 2.33 9.71
N GLY A 256 23.63 1.80 8.75
CA GLY A 256 24.91 2.37 8.34
C GLY A 256 24.87 3.19 7.04
N SER A 257 23.69 3.60 6.55
CA SER A 257 23.60 4.31 5.28
C SER A 257 24.09 5.76 5.40
N ASP A 258 24.90 6.23 4.46
CA ASP A 258 25.28 7.65 4.40
C ASP A 258 24.13 8.58 3.99
N GLY A 259 23.05 8.00 3.43
CA GLY A 259 21.88 8.71 2.93
C GLY A 259 20.77 8.91 3.95
N ALA A 260 19.77 9.71 3.60
CA ALA A 260 18.59 9.95 4.43
C ALA A 260 17.63 8.76 4.35
N THR A 261 17.43 8.06 5.45
CA THR A 261 16.66 6.81 5.51
C THR A 261 15.26 7.00 6.12
N TRP A 262 14.46 5.93 6.14
CA TRP A 262 13.19 5.94 6.87
C TRP A 262 13.40 6.04 8.39
N LEU A 263 14.47 5.43 8.93
CA LEU A 263 14.85 5.57 10.33
C LEU A 263 15.08 7.03 10.73
N ASP A 264 15.76 7.81 9.88
CA ASP A 264 16.07 9.22 10.17
C ASP A 264 14.79 10.07 10.26
N ARG A 265 13.81 9.78 9.40
CA ARG A 265 12.49 10.44 9.46
C ARG A 265 11.78 10.10 10.77
N ARG A 266 11.79 8.84 11.23
CA ARG A 266 11.16 8.47 12.51
C ARG A 266 11.88 9.07 13.71
N LEU A 267 13.22 9.09 13.71
CA LEU A 267 14.03 9.68 14.77
C LEU A 267 13.73 11.17 14.98
N ILE A 268 13.50 11.92 13.90
CA ILE A 268 13.20 13.35 13.96
C ILE A 268 11.77 13.61 14.50
N HIS A 269 10.78 12.82 14.08
CA HIS A 269 9.39 13.00 14.52
C HIS A 269 9.12 12.40 15.90
N GLY A 270 10.04 11.59 16.44
CA GLY A 270 9.89 10.98 17.77
C GLY A 270 8.80 9.90 17.84
N GLU A 271 8.41 9.34 16.69
CA GLU A 271 7.34 8.34 16.58
C GLU A 271 7.86 6.96 16.99
N THR A 272 7.61 6.58 18.24
CA THR A 272 7.91 5.22 18.73
C THR A 272 6.73 4.56 19.45
N ALA A 273 5.61 5.27 19.61
CA ALA A 273 4.44 4.80 20.34
C ALA A 273 3.68 3.68 19.62
N ASP A 274 3.82 3.60 18.29
CA ASP A 274 3.23 2.57 17.43
C ASP A 274 4.11 1.30 17.31
N LEU A 275 5.36 1.36 17.77
CA LEU A 275 6.29 0.24 17.71
C LEU A 275 5.98 -0.76 18.83
N ALA A 276 5.62 -1.99 18.48
CA ALA A 276 5.52 -3.07 19.45
C ALA A 276 6.87 -3.41 20.09
N SER A 277 6.84 -4.02 21.27
CA SER A 277 8.04 -4.52 21.98
C SER A 277 8.49 -5.91 21.52
N VAL A 278 7.89 -6.45 20.45
CA VAL A 278 8.17 -7.76 19.86
C VAL A 278 8.19 -7.66 18.33
N GLY A 279 8.69 -8.69 17.65
CA GLY A 279 8.66 -8.79 16.19
C GLY A 279 9.42 -7.65 15.50
N PHE A 280 8.93 -7.21 14.33
CA PHE A 280 9.57 -6.12 13.58
C PHE A 280 9.57 -4.78 14.32
N GLY A 281 8.55 -4.49 15.14
CA GLY A 281 8.52 -3.28 15.97
C GLY A 281 9.72 -3.16 16.91
N GLN A 282 10.14 -4.26 17.53
CA GLN A 282 11.34 -4.31 18.34
C GLN A 282 12.61 -4.11 17.50
N GLN A 283 12.71 -4.81 16.35
CA GLN A 283 13.85 -4.69 15.44
C GLN A 283 14.03 -3.24 14.97
N VAL A 284 12.94 -2.54 14.65
CA VAL A 284 12.96 -1.12 14.27
C VAL A 284 13.47 -0.25 15.43
N ARG A 285 13.03 -0.50 16.66
CA ARG A 285 13.50 0.25 17.84
C ARG A 285 15.01 0.07 18.04
N GLU A 286 15.50 -1.16 17.95
CA GLU A 286 16.93 -1.47 18.04
C GLU A 286 17.73 -0.81 16.90
N ALA A 287 17.21 -0.87 15.67
CA ALA A 287 17.82 -0.22 14.52
C ALA A 287 17.85 1.32 14.66
N MET A 288 16.81 1.93 15.24
CA MET A 288 16.78 3.36 15.55
C MET A 288 17.84 3.73 16.59
N ASP A 289 18.08 2.87 17.58
CA ASP A 289 19.12 3.09 18.59
C ASP A 289 20.53 2.97 17.98
N GLN A 290 20.78 1.95 17.15
CA GLN A 290 22.04 1.81 16.42
C GLN A 290 22.29 2.95 15.44
N ARG A 291 21.24 3.36 14.70
CA ARG A 291 21.28 4.51 13.78
C ARG A 291 21.61 5.81 14.52
N ARG A 292 21.14 5.95 15.76
CA ARG A 292 21.46 7.10 16.60
C ARG A 292 22.94 7.14 17.00
N GLU A 293 23.52 6.00 17.39
CA GLU A 293 24.96 5.94 17.65
C GLU A 293 25.76 6.25 16.39
N HIS A 294 25.37 5.69 15.25
CA HIS A 294 26.00 5.98 13.96
C HIS A 294 26.01 7.49 13.65
N HIS A 295 24.90 8.20 13.87
CA HIS A 295 24.87 9.67 13.69
C HIS A 295 25.79 10.41 14.65
N ILE A 296 25.92 9.94 15.89
CA ILE A 296 26.85 10.53 16.87
C ILE A 296 28.29 10.35 16.40
N GLU A 297 28.64 9.14 15.94
CA GLU A 297 29.98 8.81 15.42
C GLU A 297 30.33 9.63 14.17
N GLN A 298 29.37 9.85 13.26
CA GLN A 298 29.54 10.66 12.06
C GLN A 298 29.49 12.18 12.33
N GLY A 299 29.24 12.60 13.57
CA GLY A 299 29.11 14.02 13.93
C GLY A 299 27.82 14.69 13.43
N ASP A 300 26.84 13.89 13.03
CA ASP A 300 25.51 14.31 12.59
C ASP A 300 24.49 14.37 13.75
N ALA A 301 24.89 13.90 14.94
CA ALA A 301 24.16 14.09 16.20
C ALA A 301 25.11 14.30 17.39
N THR A 302 24.58 14.87 18.48
CA THR A 302 25.31 15.05 19.74
C THR A 302 24.48 14.56 20.92
N ARG A 303 25.11 13.88 21.87
CA ARG A 303 24.48 13.42 23.11
C ARG A 303 24.70 14.44 24.22
N ALA A 304 23.61 14.96 24.78
CA ALA A 304 23.66 15.81 25.95
C ALA A 304 23.87 14.99 27.24
N ARG A 305 24.26 15.68 28.32
CA ARG A 305 24.54 15.05 29.63
C ARG A 305 23.33 14.33 30.24
N ASN A 306 22.12 14.70 29.86
CA ASN A 306 20.88 14.06 30.31
C ASN A 306 20.42 12.89 29.42
N GLY A 307 21.27 12.43 28.49
CA GLY A 307 20.97 11.32 27.57
C GLY A 307 20.15 11.70 26.34
N ARG A 308 19.62 12.93 26.25
CA ARG A 308 18.93 13.39 25.04
C ARG A 308 19.90 13.56 23.89
N VAL A 309 19.47 13.19 22.69
CA VAL A 309 20.26 13.32 21.47
C VAL A 309 19.70 14.44 20.62
N PHE A 310 20.60 15.30 20.16
CA PHE A 310 20.30 16.44 19.30
C PHE A 310 20.92 16.20 17.93
N TYR A 311 20.07 16.12 16.92
CA TYR A 311 20.49 15.96 15.55
C TYR A 311 20.91 17.29 14.92
N ARG A 312 21.80 17.21 13.93
CA ARG A 312 22.18 18.35 13.10
C ARG A 312 20.94 19.03 12.52
N ARG A 313 20.95 20.36 12.44
CA ARG A 313 19.95 21.09 11.64
C ARG A 313 20.05 20.63 10.19
N ASN A 314 18.91 20.42 9.54
CA ASN A 314 18.83 19.94 8.16
C ASN A 314 19.45 18.54 7.94
N LEU A 315 19.48 17.66 8.97
CA LEU A 315 20.04 16.30 8.89
C LEU A 315 19.68 15.58 7.58
N LEU A 316 18.38 15.51 7.25
CA LEU A 316 17.92 14.79 6.06
C LEU A 316 18.46 15.38 4.75
N ALA A 317 18.65 16.70 4.67
CA ALA A 317 19.23 17.32 3.49
C ALA A 317 20.72 17.00 3.39
N THR A 318 21.45 17.13 4.51
CA THR A 318 22.89 16.81 4.57
C THR A 318 23.20 15.36 4.20
N LEU A 319 22.44 14.40 4.74
CA LEU A 319 22.61 12.98 4.40
C LEU A 319 22.31 12.71 2.93
N ARG A 320 21.23 13.31 2.40
CA ARG A 320 20.86 13.19 0.98
C ARG A 320 21.95 13.74 0.06
N GLU A 321 22.47 14.93 0.35
CA GLU A 321 23.54 15.56 -0.43
C GLU A 321 24.80 14.69 -0.42
N ARG A 322 25.18 14.13 0.73
CA ARG A 322 26.32 13.23 0.87
C ARG A 322 26.15 11.95 0.03
N GLU A 323 24.98 11.32 0.09
CA GLU A 323 24.68 10.13 -0.70
C GLU A 323 24.66 10.42 -2.21
N VAL A 324 24.00 11.50 -2.63
CA VAL A 324 23.92 11.90 -4.04
C VAL A 324 25.31 12.25 -4.59
N ALA A 325 26.15 12.92 -3.82
CA ALA A 325 27.52 13.22 -4.22
C ALA A 325 28.36 11.95 -4.40
N ARG A 326 28.29 11.01 -3.43
CA ARG A 326 29.01 9.72 -3.51
C ARG A 326 28.56 8.88 -4.70
N VAL A 327 27.25 8.65 -4.83
CA VAL A 327 26.71 7.82 -5.92
C VAL A 327 26.88 8.50 -7.28
N GLY A 328 26.75 9.82 -7.35
CA GLY A 328 27.03 10.59 -8.56
C GLY A 328 28.47 10.42 -9.03
N ALA A 329 29.44 10.48 -8.10
CA ALA A 329 30.86 10.24 -8.43
C ALA A 329 31.11 8.81 -8.94
N GLU A 330 30.56 7.79 -8.27
CA GLU A 330 30.63 6.39 -8.71
C GLU A 330 30.00 6.19 -10.10
N MET A 331 28.85 6.83 -10.35
CA MET A 331 28.19 6.77 -11.65
C MET A 331 28.99 7.47 -12.75
N ALA A 332 29.71 8.54 -12.44
CA ALA A 332 30.55 9.26 -13.41
C ALA A 332 31.67 8.37 -13.98
N GLU A 333 32.29 7.54 -13.13
CA GLU A 333 33.29 6.56 -13.56
C GLU A 333 32.68 5.53 -14.52
N SER A 334 31.49 5.01 -14.19
CA SER A 334 30.82 3.99 -15.01
C SER A 334 30.28 4.52 -16.35
N LYS A 335 29.80 5.78 -16.37
CA LYS A 335 29.19 6.42 -17.55
C LYS A 335 30.22 7.11 -18.45
N GLY A 336 31.42 7.41 -17.95
CA GLY A 336 32.40 8.24 -18.66
C GLY A 336 31.92 9.69 -18.85
N LEU A 337 31.01 10.16 -18.00
CA LEU A 337 30.41 11.49 -18.06
C LEU A 337 30.54 12.15 -16.68
N PRO A 338 31.06 13.37 -16.55
CA PRO A 338 31.18 14.06 -15.27
C PRO A 338 29.84 14.20 -14.54
N PHE A 339 29.87 14.02 -13.22
CA PHE A 339 28.72 14.28 -12.36
C PHE A 339 28.76 15.70 -11.79
N ARG A 340 27.63 16.39 -11.84
CA ARG A 340 27.42 17.66 -11.14
C ARG A 340 26.18 17.59 -10.25
N ALA A 341 26.36 17.90 -8.97
CA ALA A 341 25.25 18.01 -8.03
C ALA A 341 24.44 19.29 -8.30
N ALA A 342 23.11 19.15 -8.34
CA ALA A 342 22.21 20.30 -8.38
C ALA A 342 22.14 20.98 -7.01
N THR A 343 22.10 22.30 -7.00
CA THR A 343 21.84 23.09 -5.80
C THR A 343 20.35 23.39 -5.65
N ASP A 344 19.93 23.68 -4.43
CA ASP A 344 18.54 24.05 -4.17
C ASP A 344 18.18 25.37 -4.88
N GLY A 345 17.01 25.42 -5.51
CA GLY A 345 16.57 26.54 -6.35
C GLY A 345 17.15 26.55 -7.77
N GLU A 346 18.04 25.60 -8.10
CA GLU A 346 18.64 25.53 -9.43
C GLU A 346 17.65 24.99 -10.48
N THR A 347 17.72 25.56 -11.68
CA THR A 347 17.01 25.02 -12.85
C THR A 347 17.88 24.00 -13.55
N VAL A 348 17.42 22.77 -13.63
CA VAL A 348 18.08 21.66 -14.32
C VAL A 348 17.33 21.36 -15.61
N SER A 349 18.05 21.28 -16.73
CA SER A 349 17.51 20.86 -18.03
C SER A 349 18.42 19.86 -18.70
N GLY A 350 17.85 18.88 -19.38
CA GLY A 350 18.62 17.89 -20.13
C GLY A 350 17.76 16.69 -20.51
N LYS A 351 18.39 15.67 -21.08
CA LYS A 351 17.73 14.43 -21.47
C LYS A 351 17.54 13.53 -20.25
N PHE A 352 16.30 13.11 -19.97
CA PHE A 352 16.03 12.12 -18.94
C PHE A 352 16.42 10.72 -19.45
N THR A 353 17.45 10.10 -18.87
CA THR A 353 18.01 8.83 -19.39
C THR A 353 17.71 7.62 -18.52
N GLY A 354 17.22 7.81 -17.30
CA GLY A 354 16.83 6.72 -16.41
C GLY A 354 16.71 7.16 -14.96
N THR A 355 16.50 6.21 -14.06
CA THR A 355 16.38 6.47 -12.62
C THR A 355 17.38 5.66 -11.82
N VAL A 356 17.82 6.20 -10.68
CA VAL A 356 18.61 5.50 -9.68
C VAL A 356 17.85 5.47 -8.36
N GLN A 357 17.89 4.31 -7.69
CA GLN A 357 17.26 4.13 -6.39
C GLN A 357 18.31 4.31 -5.28
N LEU A 358 18.13 5.33 -4.45
CA LEU A 358 18.96 5.63 -3.29
C LEU A 358 18.20 5.36 -1.99
N SER A 359 18.91 5.34 -0.86
CA SER A 359 18.28 5.34 0.47
C SER A 359 17.43 6.60 0.67
N SER A 360 17.90 7.74 0.15
CA SER A 360 17.21 9.03 0.18
C SER A 360 15.96 9.12 -0.69
N GLY A 361 15.72 8.13 -1.56
CA GLY A 361 14.59 8.10 -2.48
C GLY A 361 15.01 7.79 -3.92
N LYS A 362 14.05 7.89 -4.85
CA LYS A 362 14.27 7.69 -6.28
C LYS A 362 14.73 9.00 -6.93
N PHE A 363 15.76 8.94 -7.76
CA PHE A 363 16.32 10.09 -8.47
C PHE A 363 16.29 9.85 -9.97
N ALA A 364 16.02 10.89 -10.73
CA ALA A 364 16.11 10.92 -12.18
C ALA A 364 17.54 11.32 -12.60
N VAL A 365 18.08 10.61 -13.58
CA VAL A 365 19.33 10.92 -14.25
C VAL A 365 19.03 11.85 -15.41
N VAL A 366 19.50 13.09 -15.32
CA VAL A 366 19.34 14.11 -16.36
C VAL A 366 20.71 14.37 -16.97
N GLU A 367 20.88 13.97 -18.22
CA GLU A 367 22.13 14.13 -18.98
C GLU A 367 22.10 15.40 -19.82
N GLN A 368 23.18 16.16 -19.74
CA GLN A 368 23.49 17.30 -20.60
C GLN A 368 24.63 16.92 -21.55
N SER A 369 25.08 17.86 -22.39
CA SER A 369 26.09 17.57 -23.41
C SER A 369 27.44 17.09 -22.85
N TYR A 370 27.81 17.47 -21.62
CA TYR A 370 29.12 17.18 -21.03
C TYR A 370 29.09 16.79 -19.55
N GLU A 371 27.90 16.67 -18.96
CA GLU A 371 27.72 16.31 -17.56
C GLU A 371 26.37 15.65 -17.35
N PHE A 372 26.17 15.03 -16.20
CA PHE A 372 24.86 14.62 -15.74
C PHE A 372 24.61 15.01 -14.30
N THR A 373 23.33 15.09 -13.95
CA THR A 373 22.87 15.45 -12.63
C THR A 373 21.81 14.46 -12.16
N LEU A 374 21.80 14.22 -10.85
CA LEU A 374 20.77 13.45 -10.18
C LEU A 374 19.80 14.41 -9.50
N VAL A 375 18.53 14.36 -9.89
CA VAL A 375 17.47 15.18 -9.30
C VAL A 375 16.35 14.30 -8.73
N PRO A 376 15.65 14.71 -7.67
CA PRO A 376 14.53 13.93 -7.13
C PRO A 376 13.53 13.54 -8.22
N TRP A 377 13.13 12.27 -8.29
CA TRP A 377 12.20 11.82 -9.32
C TRP A 377 10.74 12.11 -8.93
N ARG A 378 9.87 12.32 -9.94
CA ARG A 378 8.42 12.38 -9.78
C ARG A 378 7.74 11.62 -10.93
N PRO A 379 6.59 10.96 -10.70
CA PRO A 379 5.90 10.17 -11.72
C PRO A 379 5.56 10.94 -13.01
N VAL A 380 5.43 12.27 -12.92
CA VAL A 380 5.06 13.14 -14.05
C VAL A 380 6.05 13.05 -15.23
N ILE A 381 7.30 12.64 -15.00
CA ILE A 381 8.33 12.48 -16.05
C ILE A 381 8.47 11.05 -16.60
N ASP A 382 7.68 10.08 -16.13
CA ASP A 382 7.85 8.67 -16.56
C ASP A 382 7.69 8.50 -18.07
N ARG A 383 6.74 9.24 -18.67
CA ARG A 383 6.50 9.23 -20.12
C ARG A 383 7.55 10.02 -20.92
N GLN A 384 8.53 10.62 -20.26
CA GLN A 384 9.56 11.45 -20.88
C GLN A 384 10.93 10.75 -20.95
N LEU A 385 10.99 9.44 -20.70
CA LEU A 385 12.24 8.69 -20.85
C LEU A 385 12.81 8.87 -22.27
N GLY A 386 14.06 9.30 -22.34
CA GLY A 386 14.77 9.62 -23.58
C GLY A 386 14.44 11.00 -24.16
N ARG A 387 13.61 11.83 -23.52
CA ARG A 387 13.25 13.18 -23.97
C ARG A 387 13.90 14.26 -23.10
N GLU A 388 13.92 15.48 -23.61
CA GLU A 388 14.33 16.64 -22.83
C GLU A 388 13.30 17.00 -21.76
N VAL A 389 13.79 17.25 -20.55
CA VAL A 389 13.02 17.71 -19.41
C VAL A 389 13.68 18.94 -18.81
N MET A 390 12.89 19.82 -18.22
CA MET A 390 13.36 20.98 -17.47
C MET A 390 12.59 21.08 -16.16
N GLY A 391 13.28 21.39 -15.07
CA GLY A 391 12.64 21.55 -13.77
C GLY A 391 13.51 22.31 -12.77
N VAL A 392 12.86 22.82 -11.72
CA VAL A 392 13.53 23.56 -10.64
C VAL A 392 13.61 22.67 -9.40
N VAL A 393 14.80 22.48 -8.85
CA VAL A 393 15.03 21.71 -7.62
C VAL A 393 14.59 22.53 -6.41
N GLN A 394 13.81 21.94 -5.50
CA GLN A 394 13.27 22.60 -4.31
C GLN A 394 13.22 21.66 -3.10
N GLY A 395 14.06 21.88 -2.10
CA GLY A 395 13.98 21.28 -0.77
C GLY A 395 13.96 19.75 -0.75
N GLY A 396 14.58 19.08 -1.72
CA GLY A 396 14.53 17.62 -1.88
C GLY A 396 13.36 17.12 -2.75
N SER A 397 12.69 18.01 -3.45
CA SER A 397 11.72 17.74 -4.52
C SER A 397 12.11 18.47 -5.79
N VAL A 398 11.36 18.27 -6.87
CA VAL A 398 11.53 19.01 -8.13
C VAL A 398 10.17 19.42 -8.69
N SER A 399 10.12 20.62 -9.23
CA SER A 399 8.97 21.10 -10.01
C SER A 399 9.31 21.02 -11.49
N TRP A 400 8.74 20.05 -12.19
CA TRP A 400 8.96 19.82 -13.62
C TRP A 400 8.10 20.77 -14.45
N GLN A 401 8.73 21.47 -15.39
CA GLN A 401 8.07 22.30 -16.40
C GLN A 401 7.94 21.48 -17.69
N LEU A 402 6.82 20.79 -17.85
CA LEU A 402 6.51 20.04 -19.06
C LEU A 402 5.90 20.99 -20.11
N GLY A 403 6.75 21.68 -20.85
CA GLY A 403 6.33 22.59 -21.91
C GLY A 403 6.10 21.88 -23.24
N ARG A 404 4.90 22.02 -23.82
CA ARG A 404 4.71 21.94 -25.28
C ARG A 404 5.75 22.87 -25.92
N GLN A 405 6.62 22.35 -26.78
CA GLN A 405 7.29 23.21 -27.76
C GLN A 405 6.20 23.94 -28.54
N ARG A 406 6.02 25.24 -28.25
CA ARG A 406 5.40 26.16 -29.20
C ARG A 406 6.32 26.18 -30.41
N GLY A 407 5.90 25.54 -31.48
CA GLY A 407 6.47 25.80 -32.80
C GLY A 407 6.34 27.30 -33.06
N LEU A 408 7.47 27.97 -33.25
CA LEU A 408 7.53 29.28 -33.88
C LEU A 408 6.94 29.10 -35.29
N GLY A 409 5.69 29.47 -35.46
CA GLY A 409 5.12 29.71 -36.78
C GLY A 409 5.71 31.01 -37.31
N LEU A 410 6.48 30.87 -38.38
CA LEU A 410 6.87 31.97 -39.26
C LEU A 410 5.64 32.52 -40.00
#